data_AF-A0A1Y3LEN5-F1
#
_entry.id   AF-A0A1Y3LEN5-F1
#
_cell.length_a   1.000
_cell.length_b   1.000
_cell.length_c   1.000
_cell.angle_alpha   90.00
_cell.angle_beta   90.00
_cell.angle_gamma   90.00
#
_symmetry.space_group_name_H-M   'P 1'
#
loop_
_entity.id
_entity.type
_entity.pdbx_description
1 polymer ?
#
loop_
_entity_poly.entity_id
_entity_poly.type
_entity_poly.pdbx_seq_one_letter_code
_entity_poly.pdbx_strand_id
1 'polypeptide(L)'
;MAEIYCGSDVIDLQALVVDLVEIDNVPQMAAARLKPDSLPKFYAWQETWEKQRLKDAIDVKYGVDQLLTEKDAGDPEKRAKYDLALARAKLEKAENIGDIPLPPQYKPTDFRKSSYWSMRGKLDVPKERFFSLPGCEKGGDSTLVIGWAGLNHLQRAQAIAAWYLDRKEGEGWETERLMPMLVALDELIPWLKQWHNEVDLEFGERMGDYYEAFLLEELRNLEITRADLLSWKPAAVAGKRGGRKKKVAEQN
;
A
#
# COMPACT_ATOMS: atom_id res chain seq x y z
N MET A 1 6.64 17.42 -28.16
CA MET A 1 7.06 16.22 -27.37
C MET A 1 6.08 15.06 -27.57
N ALA A 2 4.78 15.21 -27.29
CA ALA A 2 3.78 14.16 -27.58
C ALA A 2 3.62 13.86 -29.09
N GLU A 3 3.61 14.88 -29.96
CA GLU A 3 3.57 14.72 -31.44
C GLU A 3 4.74 13.92 -32.01
N ILE A 4 5.92 14.08 -31.41
CA ILE A 4 7.13 13.36 -31.79
C ILE A 4 7.04 11.89 -31.35
N TYR A 5 6.36 11.60 -30.25
CA TYR A 5 6.18 10.24 -29.75
C TYR A 5 5.10 9.46 -30.54
N CYS A 6 4.03 10.15 -30.99
CA CYS A 6 2.89 9.53 -31.66
C CYS A 6 2.92 9.61 -33.21
N GLY A 7 3.76 10.46 -33.81
CA GLY A 7 3.90 10.58 -35.27
C GLY A 7 2.65 11.10 -36.00
N SER A 8 1.79 11.85 -35.32
CA SER A 8 0.47 12.34 -35.79
C SER A 8 0.17 13.72 -35.21
N ASP A 9 -0.40 14.62 -36.01
CA ASP A 9 -0.82 15.98 -35.62
C ASP A 9 -2.15 16.02 -34.84
N VAL A 10 -2.86 14.89 -34.76
CA VAL A 10 -4.07 14.74 -33.92
C VAL A 10 -3.77 13.70 -32.86
N ILE A 11 -3.57 14.15 -31.62
CA ILE A 11 -3.23 13.30 -30.48
C ILE A 11 -4.41 13.28 -29.53
N ASP A 12 -4.96 12.10 -29.32
CA ASP A 12 -5.78 11.84 -28.14
C ASP A 12 -4.83 11.70 -26.93
N LEU A 13 -4.64 12.81 -26.21
CA LEU A 13 -3.80 12.86 -25.02
C LEU A 13 -4.31 11.92 -23.92
N GLN A 14 -5.63 11.71 -23.84
CA GLN A 14 -6.22 10.83 -22.85
C GLN A 14 -5.85 9.37 -23.15
N ALA A 15 -5.98 8.94 -24.41
CA ALA A 15 -5.56 7.60 -24.83
C ALA A 15 -4.06 7.36 -24.58
N LEU A 16 -3.20 8.34 -24.93
CA LEU A 16 -1.77 8.23 -24.70
C LEU A 16 -1.42 8.09 -23.21
N VAL A 17 -2.05 8.87 -22.34
CA VAL A 17 -1.82 8.79 -20.89
C VAL A 17 -2.30 7.43 -20.34
N VAL A 18 -3.45 6.95 -20.79
CA VAL A 18 -3.97 5.62 -20.40
C VAL A 18 -2.98 4.52 -20.76
N ASP A 19 -2.44 4.54 -21.98
CA ASP A 19 -1.47 3.53 -22.44
C ASP A 19 -0.17 3.57 -21.63
N LEU A 20 0.34 4.77 -21.32
CA LEU A 20 1.54 4.94 -20.51
C LEU A 20 1.34 4.46 -19.07
N VAL A 21 0.17 4.75 -18.50
CA VAL A 21 -0.17 4.37 -17.12
C VAL A 21 -0.42 2.87 -17.00
N GLU A 22 -0.99 2.21 -18.01
CA GLU A 22 -1.41 0.79 -17.94
C GLU A 22 -0.28 -0.15 -17.49
N ILE A 23 0.96 0.11 -17.95
CA ILE A 23 2.13 -0.73 -17.63
C ILE A 23 2.91 -0.26 -16.40
N ASP A 24 2.74 1.00 -15.99
CA ASP A 24 3.52 1.68 -14.94
C ASP A 24 2.74 1.91 -13.63
N ASN A 25 1.56 1.27 -13.49
CA ASN A 25 0.74 1.34 -12.27
C ASN A 25 0.61 -0.01 -11.54
N VAL A 26 0.56 0.06 -10.20
CA VAL A 26 0.22 -1.08 -9.34
C VAL A 26 -0.92 -0.69 -8.39
N PRO A 27 -1.97 -1.52 -8.23
CA PRO A 27 -3.02 -1.25 -7.27
C PRO A 27 -2.50 -1.11 -5.84
N GLN A 28 -2.99 -0.11 -5.12
CA GLN A 28 -2.64 0.09 -3.70
C GLN A 28 -3.07 -1.13 -2.88
N MET A 29 -4.30 -1.61 -3.07
CA MET A 29 -4.87 -2.75 -2.34
C MET A 29 -4.23 -4.08 -2.75
N ALA A 30 -3.77 -4.87 -1.78
CA ALA A 30 -3.14 -6.16 -1.98
C ALA A 30 -4.05 -7.14 -2.73
N ALA A 31 -5.34 -7.19 -2.38
CA ALA A 31 -6.31 -8.04 -3.06
C ALA A 31 -6.52 -7.69 -4.54
N ALA A 32 -6.19 -6.45 -4.96
CA ALA A 32 -6.26 -6.01 -6.35
C ALA A 32 -4.97 -6.27 -7.15
N ARG A 33 -3.82 -6.46 -6.48
CA ARG A 33 -2.54 -6.82 -7.15
C ARG A 33 -2.21 -8.31 -7.09
N LEU A 34 -2.54 -8.98 -5.99
CA LEU A 34 -2.30 -10.40 -5.72
C LEU A 34 -3.52 -11.27 -6.01
N LYS A 35 -3.27 -12.53 -6.36
CA LYS A 35 -4.32 -13.56 -6.46
C LYS A 35 -4.77 -14.03 -5.07
N PRO A 36 -6.01 -14.52 -4.92
CA PRO A 36 -6.53 -14.98 -3.63
C PRO A 36 -5.62 -16.00 -2.91
N ASP A 37 -5.10 -16.99 -3.63
CA ASP A 37 -4.22 -18.04 -3.07
C ASP A 37 -2.90 -17.51 -2.52
N SER A 38 -2.52 -16.28 -2.89
CA SER A 38 -1.28 -15.64 -2.50
C SER A 38 -1.46 -14.57 -1.41
N LEU A 39 -2.70 -14.23 -1.03
CA LEU A 39 -2.99 -13.31 0.06
C LEU A 39 -2.46 -13.77 1.43
N PRO A 40 -2.47 -15.07 1.79
CA PRO A 40 -1.83 -15.53 3.03
C PRO A 40 -0.35 -15.14 3.12
N LYS A 41 0.37 -15.05 1.98
CA LYS A 41 1.74 -14.55 1.97
C LYS A 41 1.83 -13.09 2.35
N PHE A 42 0.88 -12.26 1.86
CA PHE A 42 0.80 -10.85 2.22
C PHE A 42 0.57 -10.66 3.71
N TYR A 43 -0.35 -11.43 4.31
CA TYR A 43 -0.58 -11.38 5.75
C TYR A 43 0.63 -11.84 6.56
N ALA A 44 1.32 -12.90 6.14
CA ALA A 44 2.57 -13.31 6.76
C ALA A 44 3.63 -12.20 6.71
N TRP A 45 3.73 -11.45 5.61
CA TRP A 45 4.59 -10.27 5.52
C TRP A 45 4.16 -9.16 6.47
N GLN A 46 2.86 -8.84 6.55
CA GLN A 46 2.36 -7.84 7.49
C GLN A 46 2.69 -8.20 8.95
N GLU A 47 2.51 -9.46 9.33
CA GLU A 47 2.88 -9.95 10.67
C GLU A 47 4.39 -9.85 10.93
N THR A 48 5.23 -10.20 9.96
CA THR A 48 6.70 -10.03 10.06
C THR A 48 7.05 -8.57 10.27
N TRP A 49 6.48 -7.66 9.48
CA TRP A 49 6.73 -6.21 9.61
C TRP A 49 6.26 -5.67 10.96
N GLU A 50 5.12 -6.13 11.45
CA GLU A 50 4.61 -5.74 12.77
C GLU A 50 5.57 -6.17 13.89
N LYS A 51 6.06 -7.41 13.85
CA LYS A 51 7.07 -7.90 14.79
C LYS A 51 8.39 -7.12 14.69
N GLN A 52 8.78 -6.71 13.48
CA GLN A 52 9.96 -5.87 13.29
C GLN A 52 9.77 -4.47 13.89
N ARG A 53 8.61 -3.82 13.65
CA ARG A 53 8.28 -2.54 14.29
C ARG A 53 8.31 -2.61 15.81
N LEU A 54 7.81 -3.70 16.39
CA LEU A 54 7.91 -3.93 17.84
C LEU A 54 9.37 -4.05 18.29
N LYS A 55 10.24 -4.71 17.51
CA LYS A 55 11.69 -4.77 17.82
C LYS A 55 12.32 -3.38 17.77
N ASP A 56 11.99 -2.60 16.75
CA ASP A 56 12.51 -1.24 16.58
C ASP A 56 12.03 -0.32 17.71
N ALA A 57 10.78 -0.45 18.15
CA ALA A 57 10.24 0.29 19.30
C ALA A 57 10.97 -0.04 20.61
N ILE A 58 11.34 -1.31 20.81
CA ILE A 58 12.18 -1.72 21.94
C ILE A 58 13.58 -1.10 21.83
N ASP A 59 14.17 -1.06 20.64
CA ASP A 59 15.48 -0.44 20.45
C ASP A 59 15.47 1.06 20.79
N VAL A 60 14.45 1.78 20.33
CA VAL A 60 14.25 3.19 20.67
C VAL A 60 14.05 3.37 22.19
N LYS A 61 13.24 2.52 22.83
CA LYS A 61 13.01 2.55 24.29
C LYS A 61 14.32 2.42 25.10
N TYR A 62 15.25 1.59 24.64
CA TYR A 62 16.54 1.38 25.30
C TYR A 62 17.66 2.29 24.78
N GLY A 63 17.41 3.12 23.75
CA GLY A 63 18.40 3.99 23.12
C GLY A 63 19.53 3.22 22.43
N VAL A 64 19.20 2.06 21.84
CA VAL A 64 20.14 1.18 21.13
C VAL A 64 19.84 1.08 19.63
N ASP A 65 18.97 1.94 19.12
CA ASP A 65 18.66 2.10 17.70
C ASP A 65 19.85 2.68 16.92
N GLN A 66 20.70 3.47 17.58
CA GLN A 66 21.91 4.06 17.02
C GLN A 66 23.17 3.54 17.71
N LEU A 67 24.20 3.29 16.91
CA LEU A 67 25.52 2.94 17.43
C LEU A 67 26.11 4.10 18.22
N LEU A 68 26.83 3.78 19.29
CA LEU A 68 27.65 4.75 20.03
C LEU A 68 28.58 5.49 19.06
N THR A 69 28.70 6.80 19.23
CA THR A 69 29.68 7.59 18.49
C THR A 69 31.10 7.15 18.85
N GLU A 70 32.08 7.34 17.95
CA GLU A 70 33.48 6.95 18.20
C GLU A 70 34.04 7.56 19.50
N LYS A 71 33.59 8.78 19.86
CA LYS A 71 33.98 9.47 21.09
C LYS A 71 33.37 8.82 22.33
N ASP A 72 32.10 8.44 22.28
CA ASP A 72 31.41 7.80 23.40
C ASP A 72 31.80 6.32 23.56
N ALA A 73 32.23 5.67 22.48
CA ALA A 73 32.78 4.32 22.52
C ALA A 73 34.14 4.23 23.23
N GLY A 74 34.88 5.35 23.27
CA GLY A 74 36.14 5.48 24.01
C GLY A 74 35.97 5.64 25.52
N ASP A 75 34.76 5.96 25.98
CA ASP A 75 34.41 6.09 27.40
C ASP A 75 33.93 4.73 27.95
N PRO A 76 34.67 4.09 28.87
CA PRO A 76 34.30 2.78 29.43
C PRO A 76 32.92 2.76 30.11
N GLU A 77 32.51 3.87 30.74
CA GLU A 77 31.23 3.93 31.46
C GLU A 77 30.05 3.98 30.50
N LYS A 78 30.15 4.82 29.45
CA LYS A 78 29.11 4.92 28.42
C LYS A 78 28.97 3.63 27.64
N ARG A 79 30.09 2.98 27.31
CA ARG A 79 30.11 1.67 26.67
C ARG A 79 29.43 0.60 27.53
N ALA A 80 29.79 0.50 28.82
CA ALA A 80 29.16 -0.46 29.73
C ALA A 80 27.66 -0.22 29.88
N LYS A 81 27.22 1.05 29.93
CA LYS A 81 25.79 1.41 29.98
C LYS A 81 25.05 0.97 28.71
N TYR A 82 25.64 1.22 27.55
CA TYR A 82 25.08 0.80 26.27
C TYR A 82 25.02 -0.72 26.14
N ASP A 83 26.07 -1.44 26.53
CA ASP A 83 26.10 -2.90 26.50
C ASP A 83 25.02 -3.52 27.41
N LEU A 84 24.80 -2.91 28.59
CA LEU A 84 23.73 -3.30 29.49
C LEU A 84 22.33 -2.99 28.91
N ALA A 85 22.17 -1.84 28.24
CA ALA A 85 20.93 -1.50 27.54
C ALA A 85 20.64 -2.49 26.39
N LEU A 86 21.67 -2.85 25.62
CA LEU A 86 21.59 -3.83 24.55
C LEU A 86 21.20 -5.22 25.07
N ALA A 87 21.76 -5.64 26.21
CA ALA A 87 21.39 -6.89 26.86
C ALA A 87 19.92 -6.88 27.32
N ARG A 88 19.43 -5.78 27.90
CA ARG A 88 18.02 -5.62 28.30
C ARG A 88 17.08 -5.62 27.10
N ALA A 89 17.40 -4.87 26.05
CA ALA A 89 16.65 -4.86 24.80
C ALA A 89 16.56 -6.26 24.19
N LYS A 90 17.68 -7.01 24.18
CA LYS A 90 17.71 -8.39 23.67
C LYS A 90 16.80 -9.33 24.47
N LEU A 91 16.79 -9.22 25.80
CA LEU A 91 15.90 -10.01 26.67
C LEU A 91 14.43 -9.68 26.41
N GLU A 92 14.07 -8.40 26.38
CA GLU A 92 12.69 -7.96 26.16
C GLU A 92 12.18 -8.38 24.76
N LYS A 93 13.03 -8.29 23.73
CA LYS A 93 12.69 -8.80 22.39
C LYS A 93 12.45 -10.31 22.38
N ALA A 94 13.28 -11.07 23.10
CA ALA A 94 13.15 -12.52 23.18
C ALA A 94 11.86 -12.94 23.91
N GLU A 95 11.49 -12.21 24.96
CA GLU A 95 10.28 -12.47 25.76
C GLU A 95 8.99 -12.06 25.04
N ASN A 96 8.94 -10.84 24.49
CA ASN A 96 7.70 -10.27 23.97
C ASN A 96 7.43 -10.58 22.49
N ILE A 97 8.48 -10.76 21.67
CA ILE A 97 8.35 -10.90 20.21
C ILE A 97 8.74 -12.31 19.75
N GLY A 98 9.75 -12.88 20.39
CA GLY A 98 10.28 -14.19 20.04
C GLY A 98 10.93 -14.24 18.66
N ASP A 99 10.91 -15.44 18.06
CA ASP A 99 11.49 -15.66 16.74
C ASP A 99 10.54 -15.16 15.63
N ILE A 100 11.13 -14.47 14.65
CA ILE A 100 10.39 -13.96 13.50
C ILE A 100 10.73 -14.85 12.31
N PRO A 101 9.82 -15.73 11.88
CA PRO A 101 10.09 -16.57 10.72
C PRO A 101 10.27 -15.70 9.48
N LEU A 102 11.11 -16.15 8.57
CA LEU A 102 11.27 -15.50 7.27
C LEU A 102 9.96 -15.63 6.49
N PRO A 103 9.37 -14.52 6.02
CA PRO A 103 8.12 -14.57 5.27
C PRO A 103 8.34 -15.21 3.89
N PRO A 104 7.30 -15.85 3.32
CA PRO A 104 7.40 -16.51 2.03
C PRO A 104 7.65 -15.50 0.90
N GLN A 105 8.52 -15.88 -0.04
CA GLN A 105 8.77 -15.07 -1.24
C GLN A 105 7.62 -15.17 -2.25
N TYR A 106 7.43 -14.08 -3.00
CA TYR A 106 6.49 -14.03 -4.11
C TYR A 106 7.10 -14.61 -5.40
N LYS A 107 6.23 -15.11 -6.26
CA LYS A 107 6.55 -15.59 -7.63
C LYS A 107 5.61 -14.92 -8.64
N PRO A 108 5.93 -14.93 -9.95
CA PRO A 108 5.09 -14.30 -10.97
C PRO A 108 3.63 -14.79 -10.95
N THR A 109 3.41 -16.07 -10.63
CA THR A 109 2.07 -16.67 -10.58
C THR A 109 1.22 -16.18 -9.42
N ASP A 110 1.79 -15.51 -8.41
CA ASP A 110 1.07 -14.92 -7.29
C ASP A 110 0.36 -13.61 -7.66
N PHE A 111 0.83 -12.91 -8.71
CA PHE A 111 0.28 -11.63 -9.12
C PHE A 111 -0.84 -11.79 -10.15
N ARG A 112 -1.80 -10.87 -10.15
CA ARG A 112 -2.92 -10.87 -11.11
C ARG A 112 -2.47 -10.48 -12.52
N LYS A 113 -1.49 -9.60 -12.66
CA LYS A 113 -0.87 -9.20 -13.93
C LYS A 113 0.63 -9.39 -13.90
N SER A 114 1.21 -9.73 -15.06
CA SER A 114 2.67 -9.83 -15.22
C SER A 114 3.36 -8.48 -14.99
N SER A 115 2.73 -7.37 -15.40
CA SER A 115 3.25 -6.01 -15.15
C SER A 115 3.44 -5.72 -13.66
N TYR A 116 2.49 -6.15 -12.80
CA TYR A 116 2.61 -5.98 -11.35
C TYR A 116 3.82 -6.74 -10.81
N TRP A 117 4.04 -7.98 -11.25
CA TRP A 117 5.22 -8.76 -10.87
C TRP A 117 6.52 -8.04 -11.27
N SER A 118 6.59 -7.50 -12.48
CA SER A 118 7.78 -6.77 -12.96
C SER A 118 8.11 -5.55 -12.10
N MET A 119 7.09 -4.88 -11.55
CA MET A 119 7.25 -3.71 -10.68
C MET A 119 7.47 -4.05 -9.20
N ARG A 120 7.15 -5.27 -8.76
CA ARG A 120 7.15 -5.63 -7.33
C ARG A 120 8.16 -6.71 -6.95
N GLY A 121 8.36 -7.70 -7.81
CA GLY A 121 9.34 -8.76 -7.64
C GLY A 121 9.10 -9.65 -6.41
N LYS A 122 10.15 -10.38 -6.01
CA LYS A 122 10.09 -11.45 -5.00
C LYS A 122 9.68 -10.98 -3.59
N LEU A 123 9.89 -9.71 -3.29
CA LEU A 123 9.67 -9.11 -1.96
C LEU A 123 8.50 -8.11 -1.95
N ASP A 124 7.75 -7.99 -3.06
CA ASP A 124 6.67 -7.02 -3.24
C ASP A 124 7.10 -5.53 -3.05
N VAL A 125 8.37 -5.22 -3.33
CA VAL A 125 8.95 -3.87 -3.16
C VAL A 125 8.44 -2.94 -4.27
N PRO A 126 7.81 -1.80 -3.95
CA PRO A 126 7.29 -0.86 -4.94
C PRO A 126 8.37 -0.34 -5.91
N LYS A 127 8.09 -0.41 -7.22
CA LYS A 127 8.91 0.22 -8.29
C LYS A 127 8.06 0.87 -9.38
N GLU A 128 6.75 0.92 -9.17
CA GLU A 128 5.80 1.58 -10.06
C GLU A 128 5.91 3.11 -10.01
N ARG A 129 5.47 3.78 -11.08
CA ARG A 129 5.39 5.25 -11.12
C ARG A 129 4.07 5.79 -10.59
N PHE A 130 3.02 4.97 -10.66
CA PHE A 130 1.69 5.32 -10.21
C PHE A 130 1.13 4.21 -9.32
N PHE A 131 0.44 4.58 -8.24
CA PHE A 131 -0.47 3.63 -7.61
C PHE A 131 -1.87 3.81 -8.21
N SER A 132 -2.66 2.75 -8.22
CA SER A 132 -4.03 2.79 -8.74
C SER A 132 -5.07 2.32 -7.72
N LEU A 133 -6.29 2.80 -7.91
CA LEU A 133 -7.47 2.47 -7.11
C LEU A 133 -8.56 1.89 -8.03
N PRO A 134 -8.37 0.66 -8.57
CA PRO A 134 -9.34 0.05 -9.45
C PRO A 134 -10.68 -0.18 -8.73
N GLY A 135 -11.78 0.20 -9.37
CA GLY A 135 -13.12 0.18 -8.78
C GLY A 135 -13.52 1.49 -8.09
N CYS A 136 -12.65 2.49 -8.06
CA CYS A 136 -12.91 3.81 -7.49
C CYS A 136 -13.17 4.89 -8.55
N GLU A 137 -13.48 4.50 -9.78
CA GLU A 137 -13.75 5.40 -10.91
C GLU A 137 -15.12 6.11 -10.77
N LYS A 138 -15.25 7.31 -11.36
CA LYS A 138 -16.50 8.09 -11.42
C LYS A 138 -17.62 7.33 -12.12
N GLY A 139 -18.88 7.63 -11.77
CA GLY A 139 -20.02 7.03 -12.45
C GLY A 139 -20.03 7.42 -13.93
N GLY A 140 -20.04 6.44 -14.84
CA GLY A 140 -19.94 6.68 -16.28
C GLY A 140 -18.53 6.98 -16.80
N ASP A 141 -17.53 7.05 -15.91
CA ASP A 141 -16.12 7.13 -16.25
C ASP A 141 -15.50 5.73 -16.14
N SER A 142 -14.61 5.41 -17.07
CA SER A 142 -13.85 4.14 -17.07
C SER A 142 -12.35 4.36 -16.94
N THR A 143 -11.93 5.62 -16.76
CA THR A 143 -10.54 5.97 -16.53
C THR A 143 -10.13 5.56 -15.13
N LEU A 144 -9.03 4.82 -15.06
CA LEU A 144 -8.49 4.31 -13.81
C LEU A 144 -8.10 5.47 -12.89
N VAL A 145 -8.57 5.44 -11.65
CA VAL A 145 -8.10 6.39 -10.64
C VAL A 145 -6.67 6.03 -10.27
N ILE A 146 -5.78 7.00 -10.45
CA ILE A 146 -4.35 6.87 -10.17
C ILE A 146 -3.86 8.00 -9.29
N GLY A 147 -2.79 7.72 -8.55
CA GLY A 147 -2.00 8.74 -7.91
C GLY A 147 -0.51 8.52 -8.19
N TRP A 148 0.27 9.57 -8.03
CA TRP A 148 1.72 9.50 -8.23
C TRP A 148 2.39 8.68 -7.12
N ALA A 149 3.23 7.72 -7.49
CA ALA A 149 3.89 6.84 -6.52
C ALA A 149 4.95 7.57 -5.67
N GLY A 150 5.43 8.74 -6.11
CA GLY A 150 6.38 9.57 -5.35
C GLY A 150 5.77 10.32 -4.16
N LEU A 151 4.45 10.26 -3.97
CA LEU A 151 3.82 10.71 -2.73
C LEU A 151 4.30 9.84 -1.57
N ASN A 152 4.67 10.48 -0.45
CA ASN A 152 4.92 9.75 0.80
C ASN A 152 3.61 9.13 1.33
N HIS A 153 3.71 8.29 2.37
CA HIS A 153 2.55 7.56 2.89
C HIS A 153 1.44 8.51 3.37
N LEU A 154 1.81 9.61 4.03
CA LEU A 154 0.87 10.62 4.51
C LEU A 154 0.13 11.31 3.36
N GLN A 155 0.85 11.82 2.37
CA GLN A 155 0.28 12.45 1.18
C GLN A 155 -0.62 11.50 0.39
N ARG A 156 -0.23 10.21 0.32
CA ARG A 156 -1.04 9.18 -0.32
C ARG A 156 -2.35 8.94 0.45
N ALA A 157 -2.29 8.83 1.78
CA ALA A 157 -3.46 8.69 2.63
C ALA A 157 -4.40 9.90 2.53
N GLN A 158 -3.83 11.12 2.54
CA GLN A 158 -4.57 12.37 2.30
C GLN A 158 -5.30 12.36 0.96
N ALA A 159 -4.61 12.00 -0.13
CA ALA A 159 -5.22 11.94 -1.45
C ALA A 159 -6.36 10.90 -1.55
N ILE A 160 -6.17 9.71 -0.95
CA ILE A 160 -7.19 8.67 -0.93
C ILE A 160 -8.38 9.08 -0.07
N ALA A 161 -8.15 9.66 1.12
CA ALA A 161 -9.21 10.12 2.02
C ALA A 161 -10.00 11.28 1.42
N ALA A 162 -9.34 12.24 0.77
CA ALA A 162 -10.01 13.33 0.07
C ALA A 162 -10.88 12.80 -1.07
N TRP A 163 -10.37 11.85 -1.86
CA TRP A 163 -11.18 11.19 -2.90
C TRP A 163 -12.38 10.47 -2.28
N TYR A 164 -12.16 9.68 -1.23
CA TYR A 164 -13.20 8.97 -0.49
C TYR A 164 -14.32 9.88 0.01
N LEU A 165 -13.98 10.98 0.69
CA LEU A 165 -14.97 11.91 1.26
C LEU A 165 -15.80 12.59 0.16
N ASP A 166 -15.16 13.03 -0.93
CA ASP A 166 -15.85 13.62 -2.06
C ASP A 166 -16.84 12.63 -2.72
N ARG A 167 -16.49 11.34 -2.78
CA ARG A 167 -17.41 10.28 -3.25
C ARG A 167 -18.57 10.03 -2.29
N LYS A 168 -18.28 9.96 -0.99
CA LYS A 168 -19.26 9.66 0.06
C LYS A 168 -20.26 10.81 0.21
N GLU A 169 -19.78 12.03 0.36
CA GLU A 169 -20.60 13.20 0.68
C GLU A 169 -21.17 13.86 -0.57
N GLY A 170 -20.40 13.96 -1.64
CA GLY A 170 -20.81 14.63 -2.87
C GLY A 170 -21.68 13.79 -3.80
N GLU A 171 -21.36 12.50 -3.92
CA GLU A 171 -22.05 11.57 -4.85
C GLU A 171 -22.87 10.48 -4.15
N GLY A 172 -22.85 10.41 -2.81
CA GLY A 172 -23.65 9.44 -2.04
C GLY A 172 -23.31 7.98 -2.34
N TRP A 173 -22.03 7.65 -2.55
CA TRP A 173 -21.64 6.29 -2.89
C TRP A 173 -21.97 5.28 -1.78
N GLU A 174 -22.49 4.13 -2.19
CA GLU A 174 -22.76 2.99 -1.30
C GLU A 174 -21.48 2.34 -0.76
N THR A 175 -21.62 1.63 0.36
CA THR A 175 -20.53 0.98 1.10
C THR A 175 -19.62 0.13 0.21
N GLU A 176 -20.16 -0.67 -0.71
CA GLU A 176 -19.37 -1.57 -1.56
C GLU A 176 -18.41 -0.81 -2.48
N ARG A 177 -18.80 0.40 -2.90
CA ARG A 177 -18.01 1.24 -3.80
C ARG A 177 -16.98 2.09 -3.04
N LEU A 178 -17.25 2.37 -1.77
CA LEU A 178 -16.34 3.04 -0.85
C LEU A 178 -15.27 2.09 -0.27
N MET A 179 -15.61 0.80 -0.13
CA MET A 179 -14.80 -0.25 0.48
C MET A 179 -13.33 -0.32 -0.04
N PRO A 180 -13.05 -0.27 -1.35
CA PRO A 180 -11.67 -0.38 -1.85
C PRO A 180 -10.74 0.74 -1.33
N MET A 181 -11.27 1.95 -1.11
CA MET A 181 -10.49 3.06 -0.58
C MET A 181 -10.21 2.90 0.92
N LEU A 182 -11.15 2.32 1.68
CA LEU A 182 -10.94 2.01 3.10
C LEU A 182 -9.89 0.90 3.27
N VAL A 183 -9.90 -0.12 2.40
CA VAL A 183 -8.83 -1.13 2.35
C VAL A 183 -7.48 -0.49 2.03
N ALA A 184 -7.45 0.44 1.07
CA ALA A 184 -6.23 1.16 0.69
C ALA A 184 -5.67 2.00 1.85
N LEU A 185 -6.53 2.65 2.63
CA LEU A 185 -6.15 3.39 3.84
C LEU A 185 -5.67 2.45 4.94
N ASP A 186 -6.36 1.33 5.18
CA ASP A 186 -5.97 0.34 6.18
C ASP A 186 -4.57 -0.22 5.92
N GLU A 187 -4.25 -0.53 4.66
CA GLU A 187 -2.90 -0.99 4.26
C GLU A 187 -1.82 0.10 4.42
N LEU A 188 -2.20 1.39 4.52
CA LEU A 188 -1.27 2.51 4.73
C LEU A 188 -1.03 2.84 6.21
N ILE A 189 -2.01 2.61 7.08
CA ILE A 189 -1.95 2.98 8.51
C ILE A 189 -0.66 2.51 9.20
N PRO A 190 -0.18 1.26 9.04
CA PRO A 190 1.03 0.83 9.72
C PRO A 190 2.26 1.66 9.35
N TRP A 191 2.34 2.14 8.11
CA TRP A 191 3.42 3.00 7.63
C TRP A 191 3.27 4.43 8.11
N LEU A 192 2.04 4.94 8.21
CA LEU A 192 1.76 6.24 8.82
C LEU A 192 2.18 6.25 10.29
N LYS A 193 1.83 5.19 11.03
CA LYS A 193 2.24 5.02 12.43
C LYS A 193 3.75 4.94 12.60
N GLN A 194 4.43 4.30 11.65
CA GLN A 194 5.88 4.13 11.72
C GLN A 194 6.66 5.41 11.36
N TRP A 195 6.22 6.18 10.37
CA TRP A 195 7.04 7.25 9.78
C TRP A 195 6.40 8.65 9.84
N HIS A 196 5.12 8.75 10.20
CA HIS A 196 4.35 10.00 10.16
C HIS A 196 3.46 10.16 11.40
N ASN A 197 3.90 9.67 12.58
CA ASN A 197 3.11 9.72 13.81
C ASN A 197 3.68 10.62 14.91
N GLU A 198 4.71 11.40 14.56
CA GLU A 198 5.04 12.59 15.34
C GLU A 198 3.94 13.65 15.14
N VAL A 199 3.90 14.63 16.05
CA VAL A 199 2.94 15.73 15.92
C VAL A 199 3.29 16.51 14.66
N ASP A 200 2.38 16.49 13.70
CA ASP A 200 2.55 17.21 12.45
C ASP A 200 2.46 18.73 12.69
N LEU A 201 3.37 19.49 12.11
CA LEU A 201 3.44 20.94 12.33
C LEU A 201 2.30 21.72 11.67
N GLU A 202 1.72 21.19 10.60
CA GLU A 202 0.62 21.81 9.86
C GLU A 202 -0.72 21.50 10.53
N PHE A 203 -0.92 20.25 10.94
CA PHE A 203 -2.20 19.78 11.48
C PHE A 203 -2.28 19.77 13.01
N GLY A 204 -1.14 19.76 13.71
CA GLY A 204 -1.09 19.67 15.18
C GLY A 204 -1.46 18.30 15.73
N GLU A 205 -1.55 17.28 14.88
CA GLU A 205 -2.02 15.93 15.20
C GLU A 205 -0.98 14.87 14.86
N ARG A 206 -1.10 13.69 15.48
CA ARG A 206 -0.32 12.51 15.12
C ARG A 206 -1.00 11.80 13.95
N MET A 207 -0.48 11.97 12.73
CA MET A 207 -1.24 11.62 11.54
C MET A 207 -1.53 10.11 11.39
N GLY A 208 -0.67 9.23 11.92
CA GLY A 208 -0.96 7.79 11.97
C GLY A 208 -2.15 7.44 12.87
N ASP A 209 -2.23 8.05 14.05
CA ASP A 209 -3.34 7.87 14.99
C ASP A 209 -4.61 8.53 14.46
N TYR A 210 -4.49 9.71 13.85
CA TYR A 210 -5.60 10.41 13.18
C TYR A 210 -6.24 9.54 12.09
N TYR A 211 -5.45 9.00 11.15
CA TYR A 211 -6.01 8.19 10.05
C TYR A 211 -6.56 6.84 10.52
N GLU A 212 -6.03 6.27 11.59
CA GLU A 212 -6.64 5.09 12.22
C GLU A 212 -7.98 5.43 12.86
N ALA A 213 -8.07 6.54 13.60
CA ALA A 213 -9.33 6.99 14.19
C ALA A 213 -10.38 7.28 13.10
N PHE A 214 -9.98 7.99 12.03
CA PHE A 214 -10.80 8.24 10.85
C PHE A 214 -11.32 6.93 10.24
N LEU A 215 -10.43 5.96 9.98
CA LEU A 215 -10.83 4.67 9.43
C LEU A 215 -11.85 3.97 10.34
N LEU A 216 -11.58 3.90 11.65
CA LEU A 216 -12.47 3.24 12.61
C LEU A 216 -13.83 3.93 12.73
N GLU A 217 -13.88 5.25 12.59
CA GLU A 217 -15.14 5.99 12.54
C GLU A 217 -15.94 5.68 11.28
N GLU A 218 -15.28 5.66 10.12
CA GLU A 218 -15.93 5.33 8.85
C GLU A 218 -16.42 3.88 8.80
N LEU A 219 -15.67 2.94 9.38
CA LEU A 219 -16.11 1.56 9.54
C LEU A 219 -17.37 1.46 10.40
N ARG A 220 -17.45 2.21 11.51
CA ARG A 220 -18.67 2.27 12.35
C ARG A 220 -19.85 2.88 11.59
N ASN A 221 -19.62 3.99 10.88
CA ASN A 221 -20.66 4.70 10.13
C ASN A 221 -21.26 3.85 9.01
N LEU A 222 -20.45 2.98 8.39
CA LEU A 222 -20.86 2.08 7.32
C LEU A 222 -21.25 0.67 7.82
N GLU A 223 -21.26 0.45 9.14
CA GLU A 223 -21.60 -0.85 9.77
C GLU A 223 -20.73 -2.02 9.29
N ILE A 224 -19.45 -1.77 8.99
CA ILE A 224 -18.48 -2.78 8.55
C ILE A 224 -17.33 -2.91 9.55
N THR A 225 -16.61 -4.02 9.48
CA THR A 225 -15.51 -4.34 10.39
C THR A 225 -14.17 -4.37 9.67
N ARG A 226 -13.08 -4.32 10.43
CA ARG A 226 -11.74 -4.54 9.87
C ARG A 226 -11.58 -5.95 9.27
N ALA A 227 -12.34 -6.92 9.77
CA ALA A 227 -12.36 -8.28 9.18
C ALA A 227 -12.96 -8.25 7.76
N ASP A 228 -13.95 -7.39 7.51
CA ASP A 228 -14.52 -7.22 6.18
C ASP A 228 -13.49 -6.62 5.22
N LEU A 229 -12.70 -5.63 5.66
CA LEU A 229 -11.56 -5.09 4.88
C LEU A 229 -10.57 -6.18 4.49
N LEU A 230 -10.17 -7.04 5.42
CA LEU A 230 -9.24 -8.16 5.18
C LEU A 230 -9.82 -9.22 4.24
N SER A 231 -11.15 -9.34 4.18
CA SER A 231 -11.83 -10.28 3.31
C SER A 231 -12.14 -9.70 1.92
N TRP A 232 -11.98 -8.39 1.74
CA TRP A 232 -12.35 -7.67 0.53
C TRP A 232 -11.62 -8.21 -0.70
N LYS A 233 -12.36 -8.25 -1.82
CA LYS A 233 -11.84 -8.64 -3.12
C LYS A 233 -12.34 -7.65 -4.16
N PRO A 234 -11.51 -7.30 -5.17
CA PRO A 234 -11.97 -6.47 -6.26
C PRO A 234 -13.13 -7.16 -6.98
N ALA A 235 -14.13 -6.36 -7.39
CA ALA A 235 -15.23 -6.85 -8.22
C ALA A 235 -14.65 -7.58 -9.43
N ALA A 236 -15.22 -8.73 -9.77
CA ALA A 236 -14.80 -9.46 -10.95
C ALA A 236 -15.06 -8.56 -12.16
N VAL A 237 -13.98 -8.08 -12.80
CA VAL A 237 -14.10 -7.39 -14.08
C VAL A 237 -14.79 -8.38 -15.01
N ALA A 238 -16.04 -8.10 -15.39
CA ALA A 238 -16.70 -8.82 -16.46
C ALA A 238 -15.82 -8.60 -17.68
N GLY A 239 -14.94 -9.57 -17.96
CA GLY A 239 -13.92 -9.42 -18.98
C GLY A 239 -14.62 -9.03 -20.27
N LYS A 240 -14.20 -7.91 -20.88
CA LYS A 240 -14.43 -7.68 -22.30
C LYS A 240 -13.82 -8.87 -23.05
N ARG A 241 -14.60 -9.95 -23.19
CA ARG A 241 -14.38 -10.96 -24.23
C ARG A 241 -14.63 -10.22 -25.53
N GLY A 242 -13.57 -9.57 -26.04
CA GLY A 242 -13.49 -9.14 -27.41
C GLY A 242 -13.73 -10.36 -28.28
N GLY A 243 -14.97 -10.52 -28.73
CA GLY A 243 -15.36 -11.54 -29.67
C GLY A 243 -14.58 -11.30 -30.94
N ARG A 244 -13.46 -11.99 -31.11
CA ARG A 244 -12.83 -12.16 -32.40
C ARG A 244 -13.83 -12.97 -33.23
N LYS A 245 -14.69 -12.29 -33.98
CA LYS A 245 -15.53 -12.92 -35.00
C LYS A 245 -14.59 -13.75 -35.87
N LYS A 246 -14.69 -15.07 -35.75
CA LYS A 246 -14.08 -16.02 -36.68
C LYS A 246 -14.67 -15.67 -38.05
N LYS A 247 -13.87 -15.12 -38.96
CA LYS A 247 -14.24 -15.09 -40.37
C LYS A 247 -14.41 -16.55 -40.79
N VAL A 248 -15.65 -16.95 -41.05
CA VAL A 248 -15.94 -18.20 -41.76
C VAL A 248 -15.46 -17.95 -43.19
N ALA A 249 -14.48 -18.74 -43.64
CA ALA A 249 -14.12 -18.77 -45.04
C ALA A 249 -15.19 -19.60 -45.76
N GLU A 250 -15.97 -18.97 -46.63
CA GLU A 250 -16.69 -19.66 -47.69
C GLU A 250 -15.67 -20.20 -48.68
N GLN A 251 -15.70 -21.51 -48.92
CA GLN A 251 -15.06 -22.13 -50.08
C GLN A 251 -16.14 -22.39 -51.11
N ASN A 252 -15.93 -21.81 -52.30
CA ASN A 252 -16.59 -22.19 -53.56
C ASN A 252 -16.24 -23.61 -53.98
#